data_AF-A0AAX2ICX3-F1
#
_entry.id   AF-A0AAX2ICX3-F1
#
_cell.length_a   1.000
_cell.length_b   1.000
_cell.length_c   1.000
_cell.angle_alpha   90.00
_cell.angle_beta   90.00
_cell.angle_gamma   90.00
#
_symmetry.space_group_name_H-M   'P 1'
#
loop_
_entity.id
_entity.type
_entity.pdbx_description
1 polymer ?
#
loop_
_entity_poly.entity_id
_entity_poly.type
_entity_poly.pdbx_seq_one_letter_code
_entity_poly.pdbx_strand_id
1 'polypeptide(L)'
;MKVILLILLSLPLSCHFKQTVSETQTENIKNDTIYSNSGNEWKIKAIKIDTLIIRGKDTAIVNKLETYGFKDDNSVYYTYWGYYEKDINPEFPDSKNIIPVRKYIYKKGKLIYESFHFPEKDSMIYGRDIEQCDELEIRYDEKGNVTQRSCNGIASNEDVNTGFAVGTCYVYKDNKLVEELYFHNAKIGNDYILHKIYDGKGGYKEIYTNNYMLYENDSVVLSPQEIKRRTKTKK
;
A
#
# COMPACT_ATOMS: atom_id res chain seq x y z
N MET A 1 -24.42 34.32 -31.14
CA MET A 1 -24.26 32.85 -31.21
C MET A 1 -22.93 32.50 -30.58
N LYS A 2 -22.91 31.44 -29.76
CA LYS A 2 -22.07 31.27 -28.57
C LYS A 2 -20.55 31.26 -28.81
N VAL A 3 -19.86 32.17 -28.14
CA VAL A 3 -18.43 32.11 -27.83
C VAL A 3 -18.26 31.01 -26.80
N ILE A 4 -17.66 29.88 -27.18
CA ILE A 4 -17.25 28.85 -26.24
C ILE A 4 -15.87 29.24 -25.72
N LEU A 5 -15.88 29.82 -24.52
CA LEU A 5 -14.70 30.06 -23.71
C LEU A 5 -14.08 28.71 -23.35
N LEU A 6 -13.00 28.34 -24.05
CA LEU A 6 -12.13 27.23 -23.65
C LEU A 6 -11.39 27.66 -22.38
N ILE A 7 -11.95 27.32 -21.22
CA ILE A 7 -11.22 27.35 -19.96
C ILE A 7 -10.24 26.18 -20.02
N LEU A 8 -9.01 26.49 -20.43
CA LEU A 8 -7.83 25.70 -20.09
C LEU A 8 -7.75 25.63 -18.56
N LEU A 9 -8.27 24.54 -17.99
CA LEU A 9 -7.90 24.13 -16.64
C LEU A 9 -6.48 23.54 -16.69
N SER A 10 -5.52 24.42 -16.95
CA SER A 10 -4.16 24.24 -16.48
C SER A 10 -4.22 24.40 -14.96
N LEU A 11 -4.52 23.32 -14.24
CA LEU A 11 -4.15 23.25 -12.84
C LEU A 11 -2.65 22.99 -12.81
N PRO A 12 -1.82 23.95 -12.38
CA PRO A 12 -0.46 23.62 -12.05
C PRO A 12 -0.56 22.76 -10.78
N LEU A 13 -0.50 21.44 -10.94
CA LEU A 13 -0.05 20.55 -9.86
C LEU A 13 1.47 20.73 -9.66
N SER A 14 1.93 21.98 -9.62
CA SER A 14 3.05 22.35 -8.78
C SER A 14 2.52 22.40 -7.34
N CYS A 15 2.18 21.23 -6.80
CA CYS A 15 2.41 21.05 -5.38
C CYS A 15 3.92 21.13 -5.24
N HIS A 16 4.41 22.35 -5.01
CA HIS A 16 5.64 22.51 -4.27
C HIS A 16 5.38 21.80 -2.94
N PHE A 17 5.76 20.52 -2.86
CA PHE A 17 6.28 19.99 -1.62
C PHE A 17 7.45 20.92 -1.31
N LYS A 18 7.17 22.01 -0.57
CA LYS A 18 8.18 22.49 0.36
C LYS A 18 8.48 21.26 1.19
N GLN A 19 9.62 20.66 0.90
CA GLN A 19 10.35 19.89 1.87
C GLN A 19 10.66 20.91 2.98
N THR A 20 9.67 21.18 3.83
CA THR A 20 9.95 21.58 5.19
C THR A 20 10.60 20.34 5.78
N VAL A 21 11.91 20.24 5.56
CA VAL A 21 12.80 19.62 6.52
C VAL A 21 12.43 20.31 7.82
N SER A 22 11.61 19.65 8.62
CA SER A 22 11.35 20.11 9.97
C SER A 22 12.69 19.96 10.68
N GLU A 23 13.46 21.04 10.67
CA GLU A 23 14.53 21.26 11.64
C GLU A 23 13.86 21.35 13.00
N THR A 24 13.50 20.21 13.57
CA THR A 24 13.13 20.13 14.97
C THR A 24 13.32 18.69 15.40
N GLN A 25 14.38 18.54 16.20
CA GLN A 25 14.76 17.36 16.94
C GLN A 25 15.30 16.20 16.10
N THR A 26 16.46 16.45 15.46
CA THR A 26 17.62 15.61 15.80
C THR A 26 17.85 15.67 17.31
N GLU A 27 16.97 15.07 18.10
CA GLU A 27 17.49 14.41 19.29
C GLU A 27 18.55 13.47 18.74
N ASN A 28 19.76 13.64 19.24
CA ASN A 28 20.81 12.66 19.13
C ASN A 28 20.22 11.33 19.61
N ILE A 29 19.60 10.57 18.69
CA ILE A 29 19.60 9.13 18.76
C ILE A 29 21.07 8.82 18.57
N LYS A 30 21.81 8.92 19.67
CA LYS A 30 23.17 8.44 19.77
C LYS A 30 23.15 7.09 19.08
N ASN A 31 24.00 6.94 18.08
CA ASN A 31 24.38 5.68 17.46
C ASN A 31 25.06 4.75 18.49
N ASP A 32 24.62 4.77 19.75
CA ASP A 32 25.05 3.92 20.86
C ASP A 32 24.45 2.53 20.55
N THR A 33 25.17 1.85 19.66
CA THR A 33 25.24 0.41 19.45
C THR A 33 23.88 -0.29 19.33
N ILE A 34 23.32 -0.27 18.12
CA ILE A 34 22.10 -1.02 17.71
C ILE A 34 22.35 -2.55 17.69
N TYR A 35 23.58 -3.01 17.94
CA TYR A 35 24.00 -4.36 17.62
C TYR A 35 24.32 -5.18 18.88
N SER A 36 23.41 -6.07 19.29
CA SER A 36 23.73 -7.17 20.21
C SER A 36 23.59 -8.52 19.50
N ASN A 37 24.67 -9.28 19.50
CA ASN A 37 24.83 -10.55 18.79
C ASN A 37 24.06 -11.71 19.44
N SER A 38 23.03 -12.19 18.75
CA SER A 38 22.67 -13.61 18.77
C SER A 38 21.88 -13.93 17.50
N GLY A 39 22.56 -14.46 16.47
CA GLY A 39 21.96 -14.87 15.19
C GLY A 39 22.11 -13.88 14.02
N ASN A 40 21.46 -14.21 12.90
CA ASN A 40 21.41 -13.43 11.65
C ASN A 40 20.47 -12.21 11.75
N GLU A 41 19.72 -12.10 12.84
CA GLU A 41 18.77 -11.02 13.12
C GLU A 41 19.42 -9.93 13.99
N TRP A 42 19.01 -8.69 13.75
CA TRP A 42 19.26 -7.56 14.65
C TRP A 42 18.07 -7.43 15.60
N LYS A 43 18.37 -7.09 16.85
CA LYS A 43 17.37 -6.99 17.93
C LYS A 43 16.23 -6.02 17.58
N ILE A 44 15.00 -6.43 17.87
CA ILE A 44 13.83 -5.53 17.85
C ILE A 44 14.02 -4.45 18.92
N LYS A 45 14.08 -3.18 18.51
CA LYS A 45 14.11 -2.03 19.42
C LYS A 45 12.83 -1.24 19.24
N ALA A 46 11.98 -1.27 20.27
CA ALA A 46 10.84 -0.38 20.41
C ALA A 46 11.30 0.93 21.08
N ILE A 47 11.04 2.05 20.42
CA ILE A 47 11.34 3.40 20.88
C ILE A 47 9.99 4.07 21.12
N LYS A 48 9.72 4.51 22.35
CA LYS A 48 8.58 5.37 22.62
C LYS A 48 8.84 6.72 21.97
N ILE A 49 7.92 7.16 21.13
CA ILE A 49 7.97 8.45 20.46
C ILE A 49 6.63 9.13 20.67
N ASP A 50 6.58 10.44 20.47
CA ASP A 50 5.32 11.18 20.39
C ASP A 50 5.38 12.02 19.12
N THR A 51 4.78 11.51 18.05
CA THR A 51 4.81 12.17 16.74
C THR A 51 3.46 12.10 16.07
N LEU A 52 3.19 13.10 15.25
CA LEU A 52 1.99 13.19 14.45
C LEU A 52 2.33 12.93 12.98
N ILE A 53 1.59 12.02 12.36
CA ILE A 53 1.59 11.87 10.91
C ILE A 53 0.31 12.52 10.38
N ILE A 54 0.46 13.66 9.71
CA ILE A 54 -0.64 14.41 9.12
C ILE A 54 -0.74 14.05 7.63
N ARG A 55 -1.90 13.56 7.20
CA ARG A 55 -2.23 13.28 5.80
C ARG A 55 -3.57 13.91 5.46
N GLY A 56 -3.56 15.02 4.72
CA GLY A 56 -4.79 15.74 4.41
C GLY A 56 -5.47 16.25 5.68
N LYS A 57 -6.66 15.72 5.99
CA LYS A 57 -7.41 16.05 7.22
C LYS A 57 -7.23 15.03 8.35
N ASP A 58 -6.50 13.95 8.10
CA ASP A 58 -6.29 12.90 9.08
C ASP A 58 -5.00 13.10 9.84
N THR A 59 -5.10 12.94 11.15
CA THR A 59 -3.96 12.96 12.08
C THR A 59 -3.86 11.58 12.71
N ALA A 60 -2.74 10.90 12.46
CA ALA A 60 -2.36 9.72 13.22
C ALA A 60 -1.42 10.13 14.35
N ILE A 61 -1.76 9.72 15.57
CA ILE A 61 -0.92 9.84 16.75
C ILE A 61 -0.08 8.57 16.82
N VAL A 62 1.24 8.73 16.75
CA VAL A 62 2.20 7.63 16.77
C VAL A 62 2.96 7.66 18.08
N ASN A 63 2.85 6.56 18.82
CA ASN A 63 3.39 6.45 20.18
C ASN A 63 4.58 5.47 20.29
N LYS A 64 4.85 4.70 19.24
CA LYS A 64 5.92 3.69 19.23
C LYS A 64 6.53 3.56 17.83
N LEU A 65 7.86 3.58 17.76
CA LEU A 65 8.63 3.16 16.60
C LEU A 65 9.28 1.81 16.91
N GLU A 66 9.03 0.81 16.09
CA GLU A 66 9.76 -0.46 16.11
C GLU A 66 10.78 -0.50 15.00
N THR A 67 11.99 -0.94 15.35
CA THR A 67 13.08 -1.15 14.40
C THR A 67 13.63 -2.55 14.55
N TYR A 68 13.86 -3.24 13.43
CA TYR A 68 14.52 -4.54 13.38
C TYR A 68 15.29 -4.68 12.07
N GLY A 69 16.25 -5.60 11.99
CA GLY A 69 17.06 -5.76 10.78
C GLY A 69 17.61 -7.17 10.60
N PHE A 70 18.14 -7.46 9.42
CA PHE A 70 18.79 -8.73 9.10
C PHE A 70 20.19 -8.49 8.55
N LYS A 71 21.17 -9.23 9.09
CA LYS A 71 22.59 -9.14 8.68
C LYS A 71 22.79 -9.60 7.24
N ASP A 72 22.19 -10.73 6.90
CA ASP A 72 22.50 -11.49 5.68
C ASP A 72 22.25 -10.67 4.42
N ASP A 73 21.20 -9.84 4.43
CA ASP A 73 20.84 -9.01 3.29
C ASP A 73 20.92 -7.50 3.56
N ASN A 74 21.46 -7.12 4.73
CA ASN A 74 21.59 -5.74 5.22
C ASN A 74 20.27 -4.97 5.12
N SER A 75 19.18 -5.60 5.56
CA SER A 75 17.85 -5.00 5.58
C SER A 75 17.51 -4.43 6.95
N VAL A 76 16.80 -3.30 6.95
CA VAL A 76 16.34 -2.60 8.15
C VAL A 76 14.90 -2.19 7.96
N TYR A 77 14.09 -2.45 8.96
CA TYR A 77 12.66 -2.21 8.97
C TYR A 77 12.35 -1.16 10.03
N TYR A 78 11.45 -0.23 9.67
CA TYR A 78 10.93 0.78 10.56
C TYR A 78 9.41 0.71 10.52
N THR A 79 8.78 0.47 11.67
CA THR A 79 7.31 0.42 11.79
C THR A 79 6.86 1.45 12.82
N TYR A 80 6.11 2.44 12.36
CA TYR A 80 5.48 3.47 13.18
C TYR A 80 4.11 2.96 13.62
N TRP A 81 3.97 2.70 14.91
CA TRP A 81 2.76 2.21 15.54
C TRP A 81 2.02 3.36 16.21
N GLY A 82 0.73 3.41 15.94
CA GLY A 82 -0.11 4.52 16.37
C GLY A 82 -1.57 4.25 16.07
N TYR A 83 -2.36 5.31 16.11
CA TYR A 83 -3.79 5.27 15.87
C TYR A 83 -4.25 6.59 15.28
N TYR A 84 -5.38 6.58 14.58
CA TYR A 84 -6.02 7.81 14.14
C TYR A 84 -6.89 8.37 15.26
N GLU A 85 -6.78 9.68 15.50
CA GLU A 85 -7.48 10.36 16.59
C GLU A 85 -9.00 10.14 16.55
N LYS A 86 -9.57 10.10 15.34
CA LYS A 86 -10.99 9.84 15.10
C LYS A 86 -11.45 8.41 15.43
N ASP A 87 -10.53 7.46 15.49
CA ASP A 87 -10.82 6.02 15.64
C ASP A 87 -10.65 5.55 17.10
N ILE A 88 -10.34 6.46 18.03
CA ILE A 88 -10.20 6.18 19.46
C ILE A 88 -11.20 7.00 20.27
N ASN A 89 -11.87 6.36 21.23
CA ASN A 89 -12.51 7.09 22.33
C ASN A 89 -11.40 7.55 23.31
N PRO A 90 -11.17 8.86 23.48
CA PRO A 90 -10.08 9.37 24.33
C PRO A 90 -10.22 8.98 25.81
N GLU A 91 -11.42 8.63 26.29
CA GLU A 91 -11.62 8.16 27.66
C GLU A 91 -11.20 6.69 27.87
N PHE A 92 -11.21 5.88 26.79
CA PHE A 92 -10.89 4.45 26.82
C PHE A 92 -10.09 4.03 25.58
N PRO A 93 -8.78 4.37 25.51
CA PRO A 93 -7.95 3.97 24.39
C PRO A 93 -7.80 2.44 24.36
N ASP A 94 -8.49 1.78 23.43
CA ASP A 94 -8.33 0.33 23.21
C ASP A 94 -7.03 0.07 22.46
N SER A 95 -6.15 -0.73 23.05
CA SER A 95 -4.92 -1.23 22.43
C SER A 95 -5.13 -1.90 21.08
N LYS A 96 -6.34 -2.41 20.79
CA LYS A 96 -6.72 -2.96 19.50
C LYS A 96 -6.70 -1.94 18.36
N ASN A 97 -6.77 -0.65 18.69
CA ASN A 97 -6.73 0.43 17.70
C ASN A 97 -5.29 0.88 17.39
N ILE A 98 -4.27 0.29 18.05
CA ILE A 98 -2.87 0.52 17.70
C ILE A 98 -2.52 -0.35 16.50
N ILE A 99 -2.21 0.32 15.38
CA ILE A 99 -1.96 -0.28 14.08
C ILE A 99 -0.61 0.21 13.53
N PRO A 100 -0.01 -0.51 12.56
CA PRO A 100 1.16 -0.01 11.85
C PRO A 100 0.74 1.12 10.90
N VAL A 101 0.80 2.36 11.37
CA VAL A 101 0.42 3.55 10.59
C VAL A 101 1.32 3.74 9.37
N ARG A 102 2.62 3.46 9.53
CA ARG A 102 3.59 3.55 8.44
C ARG A 102 4.70 2.52 8.60
N LYS A 103 5.11 1.91 7.49
CA LYS A 103 6.25 0.99 7.45
C LYS A 103 7.24 1.42 6.39
N TYR A 104 8.52 1.20 6.66
CA TYR A 104 9.60 1.33 5.68
C TYR A 104 10.52 0.13 5.76
N ILE A 105 11.02 -0.30 4.61
CA ILE A 105 12.06 -1.31 4.51
C ILE A 105 13.19 -0.74 3.67
N TYR A 106 14.37 -0.71 4.27
CA TYR A 106 15.62 -0.37 3.61
C TYR A 106 16.41 -1.64 3.39
N LYS A 107 17.08 -1.76 2.24
CA LYS A 107 18.02 -2.83 1.94
C LYS A 107 19.31 -2.22 1.42
N LYS A 108 20.43 -2.52 2.06
CA LYS A 108 21.75 -1.90 1.78
C LYS A 108 21.67 -0.36 1.76
N GLY A 109 20.91 0.20 2.70
CA GLY A 109 20.71 1.66 2.84
C GLY A 109 19.76 2.30 1.81
N LYS A 110 19.14 1.53 0.92
CA LYS A 110 18.17 2.03 -0.07
C LYS A 110 16.75 1.67 0.32
N LEU A 111 15.80 2.61 0.21
CA LEU A 111 14.38 2.34 0.41
C LEU A 111 13.89 1.39 -0.69
N ILE A 112 13.32 0.25 -0.30
CA ILE A 112 12.76 -0.74 -1.23
C ILE A 112 11.25 -0.93 -1.08
N TYR A 113 10.70 -0.50 0.05
CA TYR A 113 9.29 -0.60 0.36
C TYR A 113 8.87 0.49 1.34
N GLU A 114 7.72 1.11 1.11
CA GLU A 114 6.99 1.83 2.14
C GLU A 114 5.51 1.42 2.12
N SER A 115 4.86 1.47 3.27
CA SER A 115 3.41 1.33 3.34
C SER A 115 2.78 2.33 4.29
N PHE A 116 1.51 2.64 4.02
CA PHE A 116 0.70 3.58 4.78
C PHE A 116 -0.63 2.93 5.04
N HIS A 117 -0.96 2.72 6.30
CA HIS A 117 -2.33 2.38 6.66
C HIS A 117 -3.22 3.62 6.51
N PHE A 118 -4.50 3.43 6.24
CA PHE A 118 -5.49 4.50 6.32
C PHE A 118 -6.88 3.97 6.66
N PRO A 119 -7.73 4.82 7.24
CA PRO A 119 -9.08 4.42 7.61
C PRO A 119 -9.96 4.21 6.37
N GLU A 120 -10.91 3.27 6.47
CA GLU A 120 -11.78 2.81 5.38
C GLU A 120 -12.46 3.96 4.59
N LYS A 121 -12.86 5.04 5.28
CA LYS A 121 -13.54 6.19 4.66
C LYS A 121 -12.69 6.99 3.66
N ASP A 122 -11.36 6.83 3.72
CA ASP A 122 -10.40 7.58 2.89
C ASP A 122 -9.85 6.72 1.72
N SER A 123 -10.42 5.51 1.52
CA SER A 123 -10.16 4.55 0.43
C SER A 123 -10.54 5.04 -0.98
N MET A 124 -11.12 6.25 -1.11
CA MET A 124 -11.80 6.75 -2.33
C MET A 124 -10.93 6.95 -3.60
N ILE A 125 -9.66 6.54 -3.62
CA ILE A 125 -8.78 6.70 -4.79
C ILE A 125 -8.82 5.48 -5.74
N TYR A 126 -9.37 4.33 -5.34
CA TYR A 126 -9.33 3.11 -6.16
C TYR A 126 -10.74 2.57 -6.46
N GLY A 127 -11.36 3.15 -7.48
CA GLY A 127 -12.71 2.83 -7.93
C GLY A 127 -12.85 1.55 -8.76
N ARG A 128 -14.07 1.01 -8.70
CA ARG A 128 -14.60 -0.30 -9.15
C ARG A 128 -14.22 -1.47 -8.24
N ASP A 129 -15.18 -1.83 -7.40
CA ASP A 129 -15.38 -3.18 -6.87
C ASP A 129 -14.36 -3.68 -5.82
N ILE A 130 -13.49 -2.82 -5.30
CA ILE A 130 -12.63 -3.16 -4.16
C ILE A 130 -13.42 -2.94 -2.88
N GLU A 131 -13.90 -4.03 -2.29
CA GLU A 131 -14.28 -4.02 -0.88
C GLU A 131 -13.00 -3.80 -0.07
N GLN A 132 -12.84 -2.57 0.44
CA GLN A 132 -11.89 -2.14 1.45
C GLN A 132 -10.42 -2.04 1.01
N CYS A 133 -9.90 -0.81 1.08
CA CYS A 133 -8.48 -0.49 0.94
C CYS A 133 -8.06 0.11 2.28
N ASP A 134 -7.21 -0.59 3.01
CA ASP A 134 -6.82 -0.21 4.36
C ASP A 134 -5.32 0.13 4.41
N GLU A 135 -4.55 -0.28 3.39
CA GLU A 135 -3.12 -0.01 3.29
C GLU A 135 -2.69 0.26 1.84
N LEU A 136 -1.87 1.29 1.63
CA LEU A 136 -1.17 1.53 0.37
C LEU A 136 0.26 1.07 0.56
N GLU A 137 0.68 0.09 -0.24
CA GLU A 137 2.07 -0.31 -0.35
C GLU A 137 2.70 0.27 -1.62
N ILE A 138 3.97 0.65 -1.50
CA ILE A 138 4.79 1.16 -2.60
C ILE A 138 6.11 0.42 -2.60
N ARG A 139 6.51 -0.11 -3.76
CA ARG A 139 7.82 -0.76 -3.95
C ARG A 139 8.70 0.05 -4.87
N TYR A 140 10.00 -0.07 -4.64
CA TYR A 140 11.02 0.65 -5.39
C TYR A 140 12.07 -0.28 -5.98
N ASP A 141 12.63 0.10 -7.13
CA ASP A 141 13.85 -0.51 -7.66
C ASP A 141 15.12 0.04 -6.96
N GLU A 142 16.28 -0.51 -7.33
CA GLU A 142 17.57 -0.07 -6.76
C GLU A 142 17.97 1.38 -7.09
N LYS A 143 17.27 2.01 -8.05
CA LYS A 143 17.47 3.42 -8.44
C LYS A 143 16.49 4.35 -7.70
N GLY A 144 15.56 3.80 -6.91
CA GLY A 144 14.53 4.56 -6.20
C GLY A 144 13.30 4.88 -7.05
N ASN A 145 13.14 4.26 -8.23
CA ASN A 145 11.93 4.40 -9.03
C ASN A 145 10.84 3.51 -8.46
N VAL A 146 9.59 4.00 -8.46
CA VAL A 146 8.43 3.18 -8.09
C VAL A 146 8.27 2.06 -9.12
N THR A 147 8.20 0.83 -8.64
CA THR A 147 7.92 -0.37 -9.45
C THR A 147 6.52 -0.89 -9.25
N GLN A 148 5.93 -0.63 -8.08
CA GLN A 148 4.60 -1.09 -7.73
C GLN A 148 3.91 -0.11 -6.79
N ARG A 149 2.59 0.05 -6.97
CA ARG A 149 1.69 0.59 -5.96
C ARG A 149 0.51 -0.36 -5.80
N SER A 150 0.29 -0.87 -4.61
CA SER A 150 -0.84 -1.77 -4.34
C SER A 150 -1.68 -1.23 -3.20
N CYS A 151 -2.98 -1.31 -3.42
CA CYS A 151 -3.99 -1.13 -2.40
C CYS A 151 -4.29 -2.50 -1.81
N ASN A 152 -3.97 -2.67 -0.53
CA ASN A 152 -4.24 -3.88 0.23
C ASN A 152 -5.35 -3.61 1.26
N GLY A 153 -6.13 -4.65 1.54
CA GLY A 153 -7.24 -4.62 2.52
C GLY A 153 -7.51 -6.01 3.08
N ILE A 154 -8.66 -6.20 3.69
CA ILE A 154 -9.08 -7.53 4.19
C ILE A 154 -9.99 -8.20 3.17
N ALA A 155 -9.56 -9.33 2.60
CA ALA A 155 -10.45 -10.19 1.82
C ALA A 155 -11.06 -11.25 2.74
N SER A 156 -12.39 -11.29 2.80
CA SER A 156 -13.14 -12.33 3.49
C SER A 156 -14.32 -12.77 2.62
N ASN A 157 -14.41 -14.07 2.33
CA ASN A 157 -15.54 -14.69 1.67
C ASN A 157 -15.83 -16.06 2.30
N GLU A 158 -16.81 -16.80 1.77
CA GLU A 158 -17.21 -18.09 2.35
C GLU A 158 -16.11 -19.16 2.37
N ASP A 159 -15.09 -19.03 1.51
CA ASP A 159 -13.99 -20.00 1.41
C ASP A 159 -12.73 -19.56 2.13
N VAL A 160 -12.53 -18.24 2.34
CA VAL A 160 -11.25 -17.67 2.78
C VAL A 160 -11.47 -16.49 3.71
N ASN A 161 -10.74 -16.48 4.82
CA ASN A 161 -10.58 -15.33 5.71
C ASN A 161 -9.08 -15.14 5.99
N THR A 162 -8.36 -14.54 5.05
CA THR A 162 -6.88 -14.50 5.07
C THR A 162 -6.29 -13.17 5.49
N GLY A 163 -7.09 -12.14 5.79
CA GLY A 163 -6.54 -10.81 6.09
C GLY A 163 -5.67 -10.24 4.95
N PHE A 164 -5.81 -10.79 3.75
CA PHE A 164 -5.02 -10.46 2.57
C PHE A 164 -5.96 -10.21 1.39
N ALA A 165 -6.32 -8.95 1.15
CA ALA A 165 -6.82 -8.50 -0.13
C ALA A 165 -5.66 -7.81 -0.85
N VAL A 166 -5.38 -8.25 -2.06
CA VAL A 166 -4.88 -7.32 -3.07
C VAL A 166 -6.14 -6.77 -3.71
N GLY A 167 -6.38 -5.46 -3.67
CA GLY A 167 -7.56 -4.84 -4.25
C GLY A 167 -7.28 -4.36 -5.67
N THR A 168 -6.26 -3.51 -5.79
CA THR A 168 -5.72 -3.08 -7.08
C THR A 168 -4.22 -2.88 -6.96
N CYS A 169 -3.49 -3.31 -7.99
CA CYS A 169 -2.06 -3.13 -8.07
C CYS A 169 -1.68 -2.49 -9.42
N TYR A 170 -0.85 -1.45 -9.35
CA TYR A 170 -0.28 -0.75 -10.49
C TYR A 170 1.20 -1.11 -10.58
N VAL A 171 1.63 -1.65 -11.73
CA VAL A 171 3.01 -2.06 -11.98
C VAL A 171 3.65 -1.08 -12.96
N TYR A 172 4.87 -0.66 -12.63
CA TYR A 172 5.62 0.34 -13.36
C TYR A 172 6.94 -0.23 -13.85
N LYS A 173 7.34 0.16 -15.05
CA LYS A 173 8.66 -0.09 -15.62
C LYS A 173 9.18 1.20 -16.23
N ASP A 174 10.41 1.57 -15.90
CA ASP A 174 11.04 2.82 -16.37
C ASP A 174 10.14 4.05 -16.15
N ASN A 175 9.50 4.13 -14.97
CA ASN A 175 8.55 5.16 -14.56
C ASN A 175 7.27 5.26 -15.42
N LYS A 176 6.94 4.22 -16.21
CA LYS A 176 5.71 4.12 -16.98
C LYS A 176 4.83 3.01 -16.43
N LEU A 177 3.53 3.27 -16.34
CA LEU A 177 2.53 2.23 -16.03
C LEU A 177 2.52 1.20 -17.15
N VAL A 178 2.76 -0.07 -16.81
CA VAL A 178 2.79 -1.18 -17.76
C VAL A 178 1.67 -2.19 -17.51
N GLU A 179 1.14 -2.25 -16.29
CA GLU A 179 0.07 -3.18 -15.94
C GLU A 179 -0.77 -2.66 -14.77
N GLU A 180 -2.08 -2.88 -14.85
CA GLU A 180 -3.01 -2.79 -13.72
C GLU A 180 -3.59 -4.17 -13.45
N LEU A 181 -3.62 -4.56 -12.18
CA LEU A 181 -4.22 -5.78 -11.68
C LEU A 181 -5.43 -5.40 -10.83
N TYR A 182 -6.60 -5.92 -11.19
CA TYR A 182 -7.83 -5.79 -10.41
C TYR A 182 -8.24 -7.17 -9.91
N PHE A 183 -8.38 -7.30 -8.61
CA PHE A 183 -8.65 -8.58 -7.98
C PHE A 183 -10.13 -8.63 -7.63
N HIS A 184 -10.81 -9.65 -8.16
CA HIS A 184 -12.18 -9.94 -7.81
C HIS A 184 -12.20 -11.13 -6.84
N ASN A 185 -12.29 -10.81 -5.54
CA ASN A 185 -12.15 -11.76 -4.44
C ASN A 185 -13.48 -12.45 -4.07
N ALA A 186 -14.26 -12.84 -5.07
CA ALA A 186 -15.42 -13.71 -4.86
C ALA A 186 -14.97 -15.10 -4.37
N LYS A 187 -15.93 -15.99 -4.14
CA LYS A 187 -15.66 -17.37 -3.77
C LYS A 187 -14.89 -18.16 -4.83
N ILE A 188 -14.26 -19.27 -4.44
CA ILE A 188 -13.52 -20.19 -5.31
C ILE A 188 -14.36 -20.53 -6.54
N GLY A 189 -13.74 -20.36 -7.70
CA GLY A 189 -14.34 -20.59 -9.00
C GLY A 189 -15.09 -19.38 -9.53
N ASN A 190 -15.50 -18.40 -8.73
CA ASN A 190 -16.04 -17.13 -9.22
C ASN A 190 -15.06 -15.97 -9.09
N ASP A 191 -13.99 -16.15 -8.32
CA ASP A 191 -12.85 -15.26 -8.22
C ASP A 191 -12.15 -15.06 -9.57
N TYR A 192 -11.47 -13.94 -9.77
CA TYR A 192 -10.55 -13.76 -10.89
C TYR A 192 -9.62 -12.57 -10.65
N ILE A 193 -8.56 -12.47 -11.45
CA ILE A 193 -7.73 -11.26 -11.57
C ILE A 193 -7.89 -10.76 -13.00
N LEU A 194 -8.25 -9.47 -13.15
CA LEU A 194 -8.19 -8.76 -14.43
C LEU A 194 -6.85 -8.04 -14.53
N HIS A 195 -6.11 -8.37 -15.58
CA HIS A 195 -4.88 -7.71 -16.01
C HIS A 195 -5.19 -6.75 -17.15
N LYS A 196 -4.93 -5.45 -16.97
CA LYS A 196 -4.83 -4.49 -18.08
C LYS A 196 -3.37 -4.22 -18.37
N ILE A 197 -2.88 -4.72 -19.51
CA ILE A 197 -1.47 -4.61 -19.90
C ILE A 197 -1.34 -3.54 -20.97
N TYR A 198 -0.53 -2.52 -20.70
CA TYR A 198 -0.39 -1.33 -21.53
C TYR A 198 0.72 -1.49 -22.58
N ASP A 199 0.47 -0.97 -23.78
CA ASP A 199 1.42 -1.00 -24.90
C ASP A 199 2.42 0.18 -24.91
N GLY A 200 2.31 1.08 -23.93
CA GLY A 200 3.14 2.29 -23.80
C GLY A 200 2.77 3.45 -24.74
N LYS A 201 1.75 3.28 -25.60
CA LYS A 201 1.21 4.29 -26.52
C LYS A 201 -0.22 4.73 -26.17
N GLY A 202 -0.74 4.24 -25.05
CA GLY A 202 -2.10 4.53 -24.56
C GLY A 202 -3.11 3.44 -24.87
N GLY A 203 -2.73 2.39 -25.60
CA GLY A 203 -3.53 1.18 -25.77
C GLY A 203 -3.29 0.18 -24.64
N TYR A 204 -4.25 -0.71 -24.41
CA TYR A 204 -4.11 -1.82 -23.47
C TYR A 204 -4.83 -3.09 -23.98
N LYS A 205 -4.39 -4.25 -23.48
CA LYS A 205 -5.07 -5.54 -23.62
C LYS A 205 -5.56 -6.03 -22.26
N GLU A 206 -6.70 -6.70 -22.26
CA GLU A 206 -7.26 -7.34 -21.06
C GLU A 206 -7.00 -8.84 -21.07
N ILE A 207 -6.50 -9.37 -19.95
CA ILE A 207 -6.36 -10.80 -19.70
C ILE A 207 -7.00 -11.09 -18.35
N TYR A 208 -7.73 -12.20 -18.25
CA TYR A 208 -8.32 -12.65 -17.00
C TYR A 208 -7.65 -13.95 -16.58
N THR A 209 -7.29 -14.06 -15.30
CA THR A 209 -6.78 -15.30 -14.70
C THR A 209 -7.63 -15.73 -13.52
N ASN A 210 -7.48 -16.95 -13.05
CA ASN A 210 -7.89 -17.32 -11.69
C ASN A 210 -7.15 -16.46 -10.64
N ASN A 211 -7.69 -16.38 -9.42
CA ASN A 211 -7.04 -15.66 -8.32
C ASN A 211 -5.97 -16.53 -7.64
N TYR A 212 -4.92 -16.80 -8.39
CA TYR A 212 -3.82 -17.67 -7.97
C TYR A 212 -3.04 -17.12 -6.77
N MET A 213 -3.08 -15.79 -6.54
CA MET A 213 -2.44 -15.17 -5.38
C MET A 213 -3.21 -15.40 -4.09
N LEU A 214 -4.54 -15.33 -4.12
CA LEU A 214 -5.38 -15.54 -2.94
C LEU A 214 -5.45 -17.02 -2.53
N TYR A 215 -5.42 -17.92 -3.51
CA TYR A 215 -5.62 -19.36 -3.30
C TYR A 215 -4.34 -20.20 -3.47
N GLU A 216 -3.17 -19.56 -3.55
CA GLU A 216 -1.85 -20.20 -3.69
C GLU A 216 -1.80 -21.30 -4.78
N ASN A 217 -2.47 -21.05 -5.91
CA ASN A 217 -2.59 -21.99 -7.02
C ASN A 217 -1.69 -21.56 -8.21
N ASP A 218 -1.65 -22.38 -9.26
CA ASP A 218 -1.04 -21.98 -10.53
C ASP A 218 -1.85 -20.88 -11.23
N SER A 219 -1.15 -19.98 -11.92
CA SER A 219 -1.80 -18.96 -12.75
C SER A 219 -2.34 -19.57 -14.05
N VAL A 220 -3.65 -19.44 -14.27
CA VAL A 220 -4.36 -20.00 -15.42
C VAL A 220 -5.17 -18.88 -16.09
N VAL A 221 -4.93 -18.67 -17.39
CA VAL A 221 -5.72 -17.75 -18.22
C VAL A 221 -7.12 -18.31 -18.44
N LEU A 222 -8.14 -17.53 -18.14
CA LEU A 222 -9.54 -17.93 -18.26
C LEU A 222 -10.01 -17.90 -19.72
N SER A 223 -10.84 -18.87 -20.09
CA SER A 223 -11.50 -18.88 -21.40
C SER A 223 -12.58 -17.79 -21.50
N PRO A 224 -12.96 -17.32 -22.70
CA PRO A 224 -14.04 -16.34 -22.84
C PRO A 224 -15.37 -16.78 -22.23
N GLN A 225 -15.67 -18.09 -22.26
CA GLN A 225 -16.87 -18.66 -21.63
C GLN A 225 -16.81 -18.52 -20.11
N GLU A 226 -15.64 -18.79 -19.52
CA GLU A 226 -15.43 -18.71 -18.08
C GLU A 226 -15.44 -17.26 -17.59
N ILE A 227 -14.80 -16.35 -18.34
CA ILE A 227 -14.87 -14.90 -18.07
C ILE A 227 -16.33 -14.46 -18.03
N LYS A 228 -17.12 -14.78 -19.07
CA LYS A 228 -18.54 -14.43 -19.14
C LYS A 228 -19.35 -15.04 -17.99
N ARG A 229 -18.97 -16.22 -17.48
CA ARG A 229 -19.64 -16.86 -16.34
C ARG A 229 -19.34 -16.12 -15.04
N ARG A 230 -18.07 -15.76 -14.80
CA ARG A 230 -17.61 -15.10 -13.56
C ARG A 230 -17.98 -13.63 -13.48
N THR A 231 -18.02 -12.91 -14.61
CA THR A 231 -18.34 -11.47 -14.65
C THR A 231 -19.84 -11.18 -14.79
N LYS A 232 -20.69 -12.20 -14.90
CA LYS A 232 -22.15 -12.01 -14.86
C LYS A 232 -22.56 -11.45 -13.50
N THR A 233 -22.97 -10.19 -13.49
CA THR A 233 -23.62 -9.58 -12.33
C THR A 233 -24.86 -10.40 -11.99
N LYS A 234 -24.88 -11.05 -10.83
CA LYS A 234 -26.14 -11.58 -10.28
C LYS A 234 -27.00 -10.35 -9.97
N LYS A 235 -28.08 -10.18 -10.74
CA LYS A 235 -29.14 -9.23 -10.40
C LYS A 235 -29.86 -9.67 -9.15
#